data_AF-A0AAW6U5Q3-F1
#
_entry.id   AF-A0AAW6U5Q3-F1
#
_cell.length_a   1.000
_cell.length_b   1.000
_cell.length_c   1.000
_cell.angle_alpha   90.00
_cell.angle_beta   90.00
_cell.angle_gamma   90.00
#
_symmetry.space_group_name_H-M   'P 1'
#
loop_
_entity.id
_entity.type
_entity.pdbx_description
1 polymer ?
#
loop_
_entity_poly.entity_id
_entity_poly.type
_entity_poly.pdbx_seq_one_letter_code
_entity_poly.pdbx_strand_id
1 'polypeptide(L)'
;MNVRNKTQNKRDILLVSLLFVIMGGVFVAFRLFAFSEDASLAHVYYGSSNEPIVTIDFINYRTIKNYDQSVPSGYDSIYPIINEQEYTITILGDYTINGIRQEVVIKYDYGRKSVQIIEEQSPNNICSREGESTGWPLICLPNRIRVEFETNDEDFTV
;
A
#
# COMPACT_ATOMS: atom_id res chain seq x y z
N MET A 1 -51.98 18.27 16.86
CA MET A 1 -50.56 18.66 17.01
C MET A 1 -49.89 17.65 17.93
N ASN A 2 -49.07 16.77 17.37
CA ASN A 2 -48.50 15.64 18.11
C ASN A 2 -47.32 16.16 18.94
N VAL A 3 -47.48 16.21 20.27
CA VAL A 3 -46.42 16.61 21.20
C VAL A 3 -45.37 15.52 21.15
N ARG A 4 -44.35 15.67 20.28
CA ARG A 4 -43.16 14.82 20.33
C ARG A 4 -42.56 14.98 21.72
N ASN A 5 -42.71 13.93 22.53
CA ASN A 5 -42.27 13.89 23.91
C ASN A 5 -40.77 14.18 23.97
N LYS A 6 -40.39 15.26 24.67
CA LYS A 6 -39.00 15.73 24.85
C LYS A 6 -38.05 14.63 25.38
N THR A 7 -38.60 13.59 26.00
CA THR A 7 -37.91 12.39 26.49
C THR A 7 -37.52 11.39 25.39
N GLN A 8 -38.27 11.28 24.28
CA GLN A 8 -37.91 10.41 23.15
C GLN A 8 -36.65 10.94 22.44
N ASN A 9 -36.59 12.24 22.13
CA ASN A 9 -35.43 12.84 21.47
C ASN A 9 -34.13 12.68 22.28
N LYS A 10 -34.19 12.70 23.63
CA LYS A 10 -33.01 12.48 24.49
C LYS A 10 -32.52 11.04 24.44
N ARG A 11 -33.45 10.07 24.40
CA ARG A 11 -33.11 8.64 24.30
C ARG A 11 -32.53 8.31 22.93
N ASP A 12 -33.09 8.89 21.87
CA ASP A 12 -32.59 8.68 20.50
C ASP A 12 -31.19 9.26 20.31
N ILE A 13 -30.90 10.45 20.84
CA ILE A 13 -29.55 11.03 20.81
C ILE A 13 -28.55 10.15 21.59
N LEU A 14 -28.96 9.61 22.75
CA LEU A 14 -28.12 8.72 23.54
C LEU A 14 -27.82 7.42 22.79
N LEU A 15 -28.82 6.84 22.13
CA LEU A 15 -28.65 5.63 21.32
C LEU A 15 -27.76 5.87 20.10
N VAL A 16 -27.94 6.98 19.38
CA VAL A 16 -27.09 7.34 18.23
C VAL A 16 -25.65 7.60 18.67
N SER A 17 -25.45 8.30 19.78
CA SER A 17 -24.11 8.54 20.33
C SER A 17 -23.42 7.23 20.75
N LEU A 18 -24.14 6.33 21.43
CA LEU A 18 -23.62 5.02 21.81
C LEU A 18 -23.24 4.19 20.57
N LEU A 19 -24.08 4.19 19.54
CA LEU A 19 -23.80 3.50 18.28
C LEU A 19 -22.51 4.03 17.63
N PHE A 20 -22.34 5.36 17.57
CA PHE A 20 -21.12 5.97 17.02
C PHE A 20 -19.87 5.61 17.82
N VAL A 21 -19.97 5.55 19.15
CA VAL A 21 -18.86 5.13 20.01
C VAL A 21 -18.51 3.66 19.78
N ILE A 22 -19.51 2.79 19.65
CA ILE A 22 -19.28 1.36 19.37
C ILE A 22 -18.65 1.19 17.98
N MET A 23 -19.20 1.81 16.93
CA MET A 23 -18.64 1.73 15.58
C MET A 23 -17.23 2.32 15.50
N GLY A 24 -17.01 3.49 16.12
CA GLY A 24 -15.69 4.11 16.17
C GLY A 24 -14.68 3.26 16.95
N GLY A 25 -15.10 2.66 18.06
CA GLY A 25 -14.28 1.74 18.85
C GLY A 25 -13.91 0.49 18.06
N VAL A 26 -14.87 -0.13 17.37
CA VAL A 26 -14.62 -1.28 16.48
C VAL A 26 -13.68 -0.90 15.34
N PHE A 27 -13.87 0.26 14.72
CA PHE A 27 -12.99 0.74 13.64
C PHE A 27 -11.55 0.96 14.12
N VAL A 28 -11.36 1.60 15.27
CA VAL A 28 -10.02 1.81 15.85
C VAL A 28 -9.39 0.49 16.28
N ALA A 29 -10.16 -0.40 16.93
CA ALA A 29 -9.67 -1.72 17.31
C ALA A 29 -9.26 -2.54 16.08
N PHE A 30 -10.08 -2.56 15.03
CA PHE A 30 -9.75 -3.23 13.78
C PHE A 30 -8.45 -2.69 13.18
N ARG A 31 -8.28 -1.36 13.16
CA ARG A 31 -7.05 -0.73 12.64
C ARG A 31 -5.80 -1.08 13.46
N LEU A 32 -5.93 -1.27 14.77
CA LEU A 32 -4.80 -1.57 15.65
C LEU A 32 -4.42 -3.05 15.65
N PHE A 33 -5.39 -3.96 15.58
CA PHE A 33 -5.15 -5.40 15.73
C PHE A 33 -5.08 -6.18 14.41
N ALA A 34 -5.74 -5.73 13.33
CA ALA A 34 -5.73 -6.48 12.07
C ALA A 34 -4.43 -6.33 11.26
N PHE A 35 -3.53 -5.42 11.65
CA PHE A 35 -2.33 -5.07 10.89
C PHE A 35 -1.05 -5.10 11.74
N SER A 36 -1.06 -5.82 12.87
CA SER A 36 0.10 -5.92 13.78
C SER A 36 1.03 -7.10 13.48
N GLU A 37 0.73 -7.90 12.46
CA GLU A 37 1.64 -8.94 12.01
C GLU A 37 2.65 -8.34 11.04
N ASP A 38 3.91 -8.34 11.47
CA ASP A 38 5.02 -7.85 10.68
C ASP A 38 5.09 -8.62 9.35
N ALA A 39 4.97 -7.91 8.23
CA ALA A 39 5.14 -8.52 6.92
C ALA A 39 6.54 -9.16 6.79
N SER A 40 6.58 -10.38 6.27
CA SER A 40 7.83 -11.10 6.00
C SER A 40 8.39 -10.75 4.62
N LEU A 41 7.49 -10.57 3.64
CA LEU A 41 7.80 -10.21 2.27
C LEU A 41 6.90 -9.05 1.82
N ALA A 42 7.41 -8.24 0.89
CA ALA A 42 6.60 -7.34 0.08
C ALA A 42 6.82 -7.63 -1.40
N HIS A 43 5.73 -7.85 -2.11
CA HIS A 43 5.69 -8.15 -3.53
C HIS A 43 5.24 -6.92 -4.30
N VAL A 44 6.12 -6.44 -5.18
CA VAL A 44 5.83 -5.34 -6.09
C VAL A 44 5.40 -5.95 -7.42
N TYR A 45 4.23 -5.55 -7.91
CA TYR A 45 3.68 -5.98 -9.18
C TYR A 45 3.56 -4.81 -10.14
N TYR A 46 3.76 -5.09 -11.43
CA TYR A 46 3.56 -4.14 -12.51
C TYR A 46 2.63 -4.71 -13.59
N GLY A 47 1.73 -3.87 -14.08
CA GLY A 47 0.82 -4.20 -15.16
C GLY A 47 -0.34 -5.10 -14.73
N SER A 48 -0.55 -6.19 -15.46
CA SER A 48 -1.58 -7.21 -15.17
C SER A 48 -0.97 -8.57 -14.85
N SER A 49 0.34 -8.60 -14.54
CA SER A 49 1.01 -9.82 -14.13
C SER A 49 0.51 -10.27 -12.75
N ASN A 50 0.41 -11.58 -12.57
CA ASN A 50 0.22 -12.23 -11.27
C ASN A 50 1.56 -12.59 -10.62
N GLU A 51 2.67 -12.42 -11.33
CA GLU A 51 4.01 -12.62 -10.80
C GLU A 51 4.60 -11.26 -10.38
N PRO A 52 5.24 -11.17 -9.20
CA PRO A 52 5.85 -9.93 -8.75
C PRO A 52 7.08 -9.61 -9.60
N ILE A 53 7.25 -8.34 -9.97
CA ILE A 53 8.42 -7.85 -10.70
C ILE A 53 9.64 -7.71 -9.77
N VAL A 54 9.39 -7.31 -8.53
CA VAL A 54 10.39 -7.24 -7.47
C VAL A 54 9.81 -7.82 -6.19
N THR A 55 10.62 -8.56 -5.44
CA THR A 55 10.28 -9.05 -4.11
C THR A 55 11.27 -8.50 -3.09
N ILE A 56 10.75 -7.88 -2.04
CA ILE A 56 11.52 -7.38 -0.91
C ILE A 56 11.36 -8.40 0.22
N ASP A 57 12.47 -8.95 0.66
CA ASP A 57 12.53 -9.96 1.71
C ASP A 57 13.05 -9.30 2.98
N PHE A 58 12.12 -8.98 3.89
CA PHE A 58 12.43 -8.26 5.12
C PHE A 58 13.17 -9.12 6.14
N ILE A 59 13.07 -10.44 6.03
CA ILE A 59 13.71 -11.39 6.94
C ILE A 59 15.18 -11.58 6.58
N ASN A 60 15.46 -11.77 5.29
CA ASN A 60 16.82 -12.01 4.78
C ASN A 60 17.53 -10.73 4.34
N TYR A 61 16.93 -9.55 4.54
CA TYR A 61 17.50 -8.25 4.21
C TYR A 61 17.96 -8.15 2.75
N ARG A 62 17.13 -8.61 1.82
CA ARG A 62 17.47 -8.63 0.39
C ARG A 62 16.31 -8.21 -0.49
N THR A 63 16.65 -7.74 -1.68
CA THR A 63 15.68 -7.37 -2.72
C THR A 63 15.98 -8.17 -3.98
N ILE A 64 14.97 -8.89 -4.48
CA ILE A 64 15.09 -9.83 -5.59
C ILE A 64 14.36 -9.23 -6.79
N LYS A 65 15.10 -9.01 -7.88
CA LYS A 65 14.51 -8.71 -9.19
C LYS A 65 14.09 -10.01 -9.87
N ASN A 66 12.80 -10.15 -10.17
CA ASN A 66 12.26 -11.36 -10.77
C ASN A 66 12.28 -11.31 -12.31
N TYR A 67 11.95 -10.15 -12.90
CA TYR A 67 12.00 -9.93 -14.34
C TYR A 67 12.16 -8.46 -14.71
N ASP A 68 12.58 -8.20 -15.96
CA ASP A 68 12.71 -6.85 -16.52
C ASP A 68 11.42 -6.41 -17.23
N GLN A 69 11.11 -5.12 -17.19
CA GLN A 69 10.01 -4.52 -17.93
C GLN A 69 10.34 -4.48 -19.43
N SER A 70 9.36 -4.85 -20.25
CA SER A 70 9.40 -4.57 -21.69
C SER A 70 9.10 -3.08 -21.92
N VAL A 71 10.15 -2.26 -21.99
CA VAL A 71 10.03 -0.82 -22.23
C VAL A 71 9.96 -0.47 -23.73
N PRO A 72 9.17 0.54 -24.15
CA PRO A 72 9.17 1.00 -25.53
C PRO A 72 10.54 1.52 -25.99
N SER A 73 10.80 1.48 -27.30
CA SER A 73 11.99 2.10 -27.89
C SER A 73 12.01 3.61 -27.61
N GLY A 74 12.99 4.07 -26.84
CA GLY A 74 13.10 5.48 -26.40
C GLY A 74 13.48 5.67 -24.93
N TYR A 75 13.53 4.58 -24.15
CA TYR A 75 14.10 4.58 -22.80
C TYR A 75 15.44 3.85 -22.81
N ASP A 76 16.47 4.49 -22.25
CA ASP A 76 17.84 3.94 -22.22
C ASP A 76 18.09 3.02 -21.01
N SER A 77 17.16 3.00 -20.04
CA SER A 77 17.27 2.23 -18.81
C SER A 77 16.49 0.93 -18.85
N ILE A 78 17.05 -0.11 -18.23
CA ILE A 78 16.36 -1.39 -18.00
C ILE A 78 15.70 -1.31 -16.64
N TYR A 79 14.37 -1.43 -16.61
CA TYR A 79 13.59 -1.41 -15.38
C TYR A 79 13.18 -2.84 -14.97
N PRO A 80 12.93 -3.10 -13.68
CA PRO A 80 13.06 -2.19 -12.54
C PRO A 80 14.53 -1.90 -12.20
N ILE A 81 14.82 -0.67 -11.78
CA ILE A 81 16.15 -0.27 -11.29
C ILE A 81 16.14 -0.40 -9.78
N ILE A 82 17.04 -1.21 -9.21
CA ILE A 82 17.17 -1.38 -7.76
C ILE A 82 18.42 -0.64 -7.31
N ASN A 83 18.25 0.32 -6.39
CA ASN A 83 19.33 1.00 -5.70
C ASN A 83 19.40 0.47 -4.26
N GLU A 84 20.38 -0.39 -3.99
CA GLU A 84 20.57 -1.00 -2.67
C GLU A 84 21.12 -0.01 -1.63
N GLN A 85 21.79 1.06 -2.05
CA GLN A 85 22.33 2.07 -1.15
C GLN A 85 21.25 3.01 -0.62
N GLU A 86 20.28 3.35 -1.47
CA GLU A 86 19.16 4.23 -1.13
C GLU A 86 17.90 3.48 -0.69
N TYR A 87 17.91 2.15 -0.80
CA TYR A 87 16.77 1.26 -0.57
C TYR A 87 15.56 1.68 -1.42
N THR A 88 15.80 1.87 -2.72
CA THR A 88 14.77 2.26 -3.68
C THR A 88 14.66 1.29 -4.85
N ILE A 89 13.45 1.18 -5.38
CA ILE A 89 13.09 0.46 -6.59
C ILE A 89 12.40 1.46 -7.51
N THR A 90 12.97 1.71 -8.67
CA THR A 90 12.35 2.55 -9.70
C THR A 90 11.69 1.67 -10.74
N ILE A 91 10.42 1.93 -11.01
CA ILE A 91 9.59 1.24 -12.02
C ILE A 91 9.08 2.28 -13.01
N LEU A 92 9.07 1.93 -14.29
CA LEU A 92 8.42 2.75 -15.30
C LEU A 92 6.90 2.51 -15.25
N GLY A 93 6.15 3.51 -14.79
CA GLY A 93 4.70 3.46 -14.68
C GLY A 93 3.98 3.55 -16.02
N ASP A 94 2.72 3.13 -16.06
CA ASP A 94 1.87 3.25 -17.25
C ASP A 94 1.25 4.63 -17.45
N TYR A 95 1.28 5.50 -16.42
CA TYR A 95 0.75 6.84 -16.56
C TYR A 95 1.67 7.69 -17.44
N THR A 96 1.08 8.41 -18.39
CA THR A 96 1.84 9.24 -19.34
C THR A 96 1.51 10.72 -19.19
N ILE A 97 2.55 11.55 -19.20
CA ILE A 97 2.44 13.00 -19.36
C ILE A 97 2.98 13.35 -20.74
N ASN A 98 2.17 14.00 -21.56
CA ASN A 98 2.52 14.33 -22.95
C ASN A 98 3.01 13.12 -23.77
N GLY A 99 2.45 11.93 -23.50
CA GLY A 99 2.80 10.68 -24.17
C GLY A 99 4.07 9.99 -23.65
N ILE A 100 4.74 10.55 -22.63
CA ILE A 100 5.94 9.98 -22.01
C ILE A 100 5.54 9.31 -20.70
N ARG A 101 5.94 8.06 -20.50
CA ARG A 101 5.73 7.30 -19.25
C ARG A 101 6.61 7.88 -18.15
N GLN A 102 6.08 7.89 -16.94
CA GLN A 102 6.74 8.49 -15.79
C GLN A 102 7.30 7.41 -14.88
N GLU A 103 8.42 7.71 -14.25
CA GLU A 103 9.02 6.85 -13.23
C GLU A 103 8.22 6.92 -11.93
N VAL A 104 8.18 5.79 -11.23
CA VAL A 104 7.65 5.66 -9.89
C VAL A 104 8.74 5.11 -9.01
N VAL A 105 9.08 5.83 -7.96
CA VAL A 105 10.14 5.45 -7.02
C VAL A 105 9.50 4.91 -5.75
N ILE A 106 9.82 3.65 -5.46
CA ILE A 106 9.34 2.92 -4.30
C ILE A 106 10.51 2.79 -3.33
N LYS A 107 10.36 3.34 -2.12
CA LYS A 107 11.31 3.20 -1.03
C LYS A 107 10.90 2.05 -0.12
N TYR A 108 11.87 1.31 0.40
CA TYR A 108 11.64 0.28 1.40
C TYR A 108 12.58 0.43 2.59
N ASP A 109 12.20 -0.16 3.71
CA ASP A 109 12.97 -0.12 4.96
C ASP A 109 12.92 -1.50 5.61
N TYR A 110 14.08 -2.15 5.74
CA TYR A 110 14.16 -3.48 6.35
C TYR A 110 13.92 -3.46 7.87
N GLY A 111 14.31 -2.38 8.56
CA GLY A 111 14.16 -2.28 10.02
C GLY A 111 12.71 -2.09 10.42
N ARG A 112 11.97 -1.29 9.65
CA ARG A 112 10.54 -1.04 9.84
C ARG A 112 9.63 -2.00 9.07
N LYS A 113 10.22 -2.87 8.24
CA LYS A 113 9.52 -3.83 7.36
C LYS A 113 8.43 -3.13 6.53
N SER A 114 8.81 -2.03 5.92
CA SER A 114 7.86 -1.10 5.32
C SER A 114 8.21 -0.76 3.88
N VAL A 115 7.19 -0.33 3.15
CA VAL A 115 7.28 0.18 1.78
C VAL A 115 6.53 1.49 1.70
N GLN A 116 7.06 2.42 0.91
CA GLN A 116 6.46 3.71 0.62
C GLN A 116 6.71 4.07 -0.83
N ILE A 117 5.70 4.60 -1.51
CA ILE A 117 5.91 5.26 -2.81
C ILE A 117 6.33 6.70 -2.51
N ILE A 118 7.53 7.10 -2.91
CA ILE A 118 8.08 8.42 -2.56
C ILE A 118 8.02 9.40 -3.73
N GLU A 119 8.03 8.91 -4.96
CA GLU A 119 7.92 9.73 -6.16
C GLU A 119 6.95 9.11 -7.14
N GLU A 120 6.04 9.94 -7.66
CA GLU A 120 5.16 9.62 -8.77
C GLU A 120 4.74 10.93 -9.46
N GLN A 121 4.26 10.82 -10.69
CA GLN A 121 3.64 11.94 -11.41
C GLN A 121 2.21 11.63 -11.86
N SER A 122 1.45 10.92 -11.02
CA SER A 122 0.07 10.52 -11.31
C SER A 122 -0.94 11.59 -10.86
N PRO A 123 -2.21 11.57 -11.33
CA PRO A 123 -3.20 12.56 -10.91
C PRO A 123 -3.35 12.64 -9.39
N ASN A 124 -3.18 13.84 -8.84
CA ASN A 124 -3.27 14.15 -7.40
C ASN A 124 -2.20 13.52 -6.50
N ASN A 125 -1.23 12.78 -7.08
CA ASN A 125 -0.16 12.11 -6.35
C ASN A 125 -0.67 11.30 -5.14
N ILE A 126 -1.73 10.51 -5.37
CA ILE A 126 -2.42 9.82 -4.27
C ILE A 126 -1.50 8.80 -3.59
N CYS A 127 -0.77 7.99 -4.35
CA CYS A 127 0.06 6.93 -3.79
C CYS A 127 1.21 7.46 -2.95
N SER A 128 1.88 8.50 -3.43
CA SER A 128 2.97 9.13 -2.70
C SER A 128 2.49 9.82 -1.43
N ARG A 129 1.21 10.21 -1.39
CA ARG A 129 0.55 10.79 -0.22
C ARG A 129 -0.03 9.75 0.74
N GLU A 130 -0.22 8.49 0.33
CA GLU A 130 -0.67 7.43 1.25
C GLU A 130 0.36 7.18 2.36
N GLY A 131 1.64 7.41 2.06
CA GLY A 131 2.72 7.28 3.01
C GLY A 131 3.23 5.85 3.13
N GLU A 132 3.86 5.58 4.27
CA GLU A 132 4.53 4.31 4.55
C GLU A 132 3.54 3.24 5.02
N SER A 133 3.64 2.05 4.45
CA SER A 133 2.88 0.86 4.81
C SER A 133 3.78 -0.25 5.32
N THR A 134 3.34 -0.96 6.35
CA THR A 134 4.00 -2.14 6.93
C THR A 134 3.25 -3.44 6.67
N GLY A 135 2.14 -3.40 5.90
CA GLY A 135 1.28 -4.57 5.75
C GLY A 135 -0.01 -4.37 4.95
N TRP A 136 -0.49 -3.14 4.77
CA TRP A 136 -1.63 -2.91 3.87
C TRP A 136 -1.17 -2.71 2.42
N PRO A 137 -1.92 -3.20 1.42
CA PRO A 137 -1.55 -3.02 0.03
C PRO A 137 -1.44 -1.55 -0.38
N LEU A 138 -0.42 -1.21 -1.16
CA LEU A 138 -0.30 0.10 -1.81
C LEU A 138 -0.69 -0.05 -3.27
N ILE A 139 -1.64 0.75 -3.77
CA ILE A 139 -2.20 0.57 -5.12
C ILE A 139 -2.15 1.87 -5.92
N CYS A 140 -1.28 1.90 -6.94
CA CYS A 140 -1.21 2.98 -7.93
C CYS A 140 -1.88 2.60 -9.23
N LEU A 141 -3.19 2.81 -9.27
CA LEU A 141 -3.99 2.50 -10.46
C LEU A 141 -3.48 3.19 -11.74
N PRO A 142 -3.17 4.51 -11.77
CA PRO A 142 -2.73 5.16 -13.00
C PRO A 142 -1.41 4.57 -13.53
N ASN A 143 -0.52 4.15 -12.63
CA ASN A 143 0.78 3.58 -12.98
C ASN A 143 0.74 2.05 -13.15
N ARG A 144 -0.40 1.40 -12.85
CA ARG A 144 -0.55 -0.06 -12.79
C ARG A 144 0.52 -0.74 -11.94
N ILE A 145 0.81 -0.13 -10.79
CA ILE A 145 1.73 -0.68 -9.79
C ILE A 145 0.91 -1.03 -8.55
N ARG A 146 1.16 -2.19 -7.97
CA ARG A 146 0.63 -2.54 -6.64
C ARG A 146 1.72 -3.20 -5.81
N VAL A 147 1.70 -2.93 -4.51
CA VAL A 147 2.55 -3.59 -3.52
C VAL A 147 1.62 -4.38 -2.62
N GLU A 148 1.89 -5.67 -2.47
CA GLU A 148 1.17 -6.56 -1.56
C GLU A 148 2.16 -7.09 -0.54
N PHE A 149 1.69 -7.30 0.70
CA PHE A 149 2.51 -7.80 1.79
C PHE A 149 2.10 -9.23 2.10
N GLU A 150 3.09 -10.09 2.35
CA GLU A 150 2.88 -11.47 2.80
C GLU A 150 3.41 -11.61 4.22
N THR A 151 2.51 -11.92 5.14
CA THR A 151 2.85 -12.36 6.49
C THR A 151 3.15 -13.85 6.43
N ASN A 152 4.25 -14.28 7.04
CA ASN A 152 4.53 -15.71 7.14
C ASN A 152 3.58 -16.25 8.22
N ASP A 153 2.44 -16.78 7.80
CA ASP A 153 1.60 -17.66 8.60
C ASP A 153 2.35 -19.00 8.76
N GLU A 154 3.45 -19.02 9.50
CA GLU A 154 3.95 -20.29 10.05
C GLU A 154 2.95 -20.74 11.13
N ASP A 155 1.90 -21.36 10.61
CA ASP A 155 1.01 -22.36 11.17
C ASP A 155 1.61 -23.04 12.40
N PHE A 156 1.28 -22.53 13.59
CA PHE A 156 1.46 -23.25 14.85
C PHE A 156 0.48 -24.44 14.87
N THR A 157 0.84 -25.53 14.20
CA THR A 157 0.29 -26.86 14.49
C THR A 157 1.25 -27.58 15.44
N VAL A 158 0.86 -27.67 16.71
CA VAL A 158 1.44 -28.58 17.71
C VAL A 158 0.45 -29.71 17.96
#